data_AF-A0A920NDM6-F1
#
_entry.id   AF-A0A920NDM6-F1
#
_cell.length_a   1.000
_cell.length_b   1.000
_cell.length_c   1.000
_cell.angle_alpha   90.00
_cell.angle_beta   90.00
_cell.angle_gamma   90.00
#
_symmetry.space_group_name_H-M   'P 1'
#
loop_
_entity.id
_entity.type
_entity.pdbx_description
1 polymer ?
#
loop_
_entity_poly.entity_id
_entity_poly.type
_entity_poly.pdbx_seq_one_letter_code
_entity_poly.pdbx_strand_id
1 'polypeptide(L)'
;MRPSLLPNLLTAVSRNTAKGHANLGLFEIGPRFLGDQEEDQQIVAGLVRSAEISGRHWLAQSKKADVFDIKADCFALLEYFGFSMERASLSTDTPIWYHPGRLDKLS
;
A
#
# COMPACT_ATOMS: atom_id res chain seq x y z
N MET A 1 -20.62 -0.39 5.51
CA MET A 1 -19.76 -1.06 4.50
C MET A 1 -18.30 -0.66 4.76
N ARG A 2 -17.29 -1.26 4.10
CA ARG A 2 -15.88 -0.96 4.45
C ARG A 2 -15.44 0.43 3.93
N PRO A 3 -14.85 1.31 4.76
CA PRO A 3 -14.39 2.63 4.32
C PRO A 3 -12.98 2.62 3.68
N SER A 4 -12.24 1.52 3.84
CA SER A 4 -10.88 1.35 3.31
C SER A 4 -10.55 -0.13 3.09
N LEU A 5 -9.61 -0.41 2.19
CA LEU A 5 -9.05 -1.76 1.98
C LEU A 5 -8.01 -2.13 3.04
N LEU A 6 -7.42 -1.14 3.72
CA LEU A 6 -6.31 -1.35 4.65
C LEU A 6 -6.63 -2.30 5.80
N PRO A 7 -7.79 -2.23 6.49
CA PRO A 7 -8.09 -3.16 7.57
C PRO A 7 -8.05 -4.63 7.13
N ASN A 8 -8.52 -4.93 5.91
CA ASN A 8 -8.52 -6.28 5.36
C ASN A 8 -7.10 -6.73 5.01
N LEU A 9 -6.34 -5.89 4.31
CA LEU A 9 -4.94 -6.16 3.96
C LEU A 9 -4.07 -6.39 5.20
N LEU A 10 -4.20 -5.53 6.22
CA LEU A 10 -3.47 -5.66 7.48
C LEU A 10 -3.88 -6.92 8.26
N THR A 11 -5.17 -7.28 8.24
CA THR A 11 -5.63 -8.55 8.82
C THR A 11 -5.03 -9.75 8.10
N ALA A 12 -4.93 -9.70 6.76
CA ALA A 12 -4.28 -10.75 5.97
C ALA A 12 -2.78 -10.86 6.30
N VAL A 13 -2.08 -9.73 6.44
CA VAL A 13 -0.67 -9.69 6.88
C VAL A 13 -0.52 -10.30 8.27
N SER A 14 -1.37 -9.92 9.22
CA SER A 14 -1.34 -10.45 10.60
C SER A 14 -1.53 -11.97 10.63
N ARG A 15 -2.53 -12.49 9.90
CA ARG A 15 -2.81 -13.93 9.82
C ARG A 15 -1.67 -14.73 9.20
N ASN A 16 -1.02 -14.20 8.16
CA ASN A 16 0.10 -14.87 7.53
C ASN A 16 1.36 -14.80 8.39
N THR A 17 1.62 -13.65 9.02
CA THR A 17 2.71 -13.49 10.00
C THR A 17 2.57 -14.48 11.15
N ALA A 18 1.37 -14.67 11.69
CA ALA A 18 1.09 -15.65 12.74
C ALA A 18 1.37 -17.11 12.32
N LYS A 19 1.41 -17.38 11.01
CA LYS A 19 1.77 -18.68 10.43
C LYS A 19 3.24 -18.78 10.00
N GLY A 20 4.06 -17.78 10.33
CA GLY A 20 5.49 -17.73 9.96
C GLY A 20 5.76 -17.17 8.56
N HIS A 21 4.74 -16.66 7.86
CA HIS A 21 4.87 -16.02 6.56
C HIS A 21 4.84 -14.49 6.73
N ALA A 22 5.97 -13.91 7.15
CA ALA A 22 6.06 -12.48 7.45
C ALA A 22 6.48 -11.62 6.24
N ASN A 23 7.19 -12.19 5.26
CA ASN A 23 7.56 -11.51 4.02
C ASN A 23 6.40 -11.62 3.03
N LEU A 24 5.63 -10.53 2.88
CA LEU A 24 4.44 -10.48 2.03
C LEU A 24 4.40 -9.17 1.26
N GLY A 25 4.06 -9.27 -0.03
CA GLY A 25 3.50 -8.18 -0.83
C GLY A 25 2.08 -8.54 -1.22
N LEU A 26 1.09 -7.87 -0.65
CA LEU A 26 -0.33 -8.12 -0.93
C LEU A 26 -0.96 -6.89 -1.56
N PHE A 27 -1.91 -7.09 -2.47
CA PHE A 27 -2.74 -6.03 -3.01
C PHE A 27 -4.20 -6.47 -3.11
N GLU A 28 -5.09 -5.49 -3.15
CA GLU A 28 -6.51 -5.68 -3.39
C GLU A 28 -7.04 -4.55 -4.29
N ILE A 29 -7.94 -4.90 -5.21
CA ILE A 29 -8.76 -3.94 -5.96
C ILE A 29 -10.22 -4.23 -5.60
N GLY A 30 -10.96 -3.20 -5.19
CA GLY A 30 -12.37 -3.38 -4.87
C GLY A 30 -13.04 -2.12 -4.35
N PRO A 31 -14.33 -2.21 -4.00
CA PRO A 31 -15.08 -1.05 -3.57
C PRO A 31 -14.70 -0.64 -2.13
N ARG A 32 -14.58 0.66 -1.93
CA ARG A 32 -14.72 1.33 -0.63
C ARG A 32 -16.01 2.16 -0.64
N PHE A 33 -16.56 2.39 0.54
CA PHE A 33 -17.82 3.10 0.73
C PHE A 33 -17.61 4.23 1.73
N LEU A 34 -17.78 5.48 1.29
CA LEU A 34 -17.61 6.67 2.12
C LEU A 34 -18.90 7.12 2.82
N GLY A 35 -20.04 6.60 2.36
CA GLY A 35 -21.39 6.87 2.84
C GLY A 35 -22.33 5.74 2.43
N ASP A 36 -23.63 6.00 2.43
CA ASP A 36 -24.69 5.02 2.15
C ASP A 36 -25.34 5.18 0.76
N GLN A 37 -24.96 6.21 0.00
CA GLN A 37 -25.45 6.43 -1.36
C GLN A 37 -24.62 5.67 -2.41
N GLU A 38 -25.18 5.51 -3.60
CA GLU A 38 -24.50 4.81 -4.71
C GLU A 38 -23.25 5.57 -5.17
N GLU A 39 -23.31 6.90 -5.19
CA GLU A 39 -22.17 7.79 -5.50
C GLU A 39 -21.02 7.74 -4.48
N ASP A 40 -21.28 7.24 -3.27
CA ASP A 40 -20.25 7.09 -2.24
C ASP A 40 -19.40 5.83 -2.40
N GLN A 41 -19.73 4.99 -3.39
CA GLN A 41 -18.97 3.80 -3.74
C GLN A 41 -17.84 4.14 -4.73
N GLN A 42 -16.61 3.81 -4.35
CA GLN A 42 -15.43 4.02 -5.19
C GLN A 42 -14.64 2.74 -5.35
N ILE A 43 -14.31 2.37 -6.59
CA ILE A 43 -13.32 1.31 -6.85
C ILE A 43 -11.94 1.88 -6.56
N VAL A 44 -11.22 1.24 -5.65
CA VAL A 44 -9.87 1.63 -5.23
C VAL A 44 -8.93 0.44 -5.28
N ALA A 45 -7.64 0.72 -5.41
CA ALA A 45 -6.56 -0.24 -5.25
C ALA A 45 -5.80 0.04 -3.95
N GLY A 46 -5.39 -1.00 -3.24
CA GLY A 46 -4.60 -0.92 -2.01
C GLY A 46 -3.49 -1.96 -2.01
N LEU A 47 -2.32 -1.60 -1.48
CA LEU A 47 -1.13 -2.44 -1.45
C LEU A 47 -0.47 -2.39 -0.07
N VAL A 48 0.14 -3.49 0.36
CA VAL A 48 0.95 -3.57 1.58
C VAL A 48 2.21 -4.41 1.35
N ARG A 49 3.34 -3.96 1.91
CA ARG A 49 4.56 -4.75 2.06
C ARG A 49 4.90 -4.96 3.53
N SER A 50 5.46 -6.11 3.86
CA SER A 50 5.84 -6.46 5.24
C SER A 50 7.14 -7.28 5.31
N ALA A 51 7.84 -7.15 6.44
CA ALA A 51 9.13 -7.77 6.75
C ALA A 51 10.25 -7.45 5.74
N GLU A 52 10.93 -8.47 5.21
CA GLU A 52 12.10 -8.32 4.32
C GLU A 52 11.64 -8.25 2.86
N ILE A 53 12.29 -7.43 2.03
CA ILE A 53 11.99 -7.37 0.58
C ILE A 53 12.86 -8.34 -0.19
N SER A 54 14.11 -8.50 0.23
CA SER A 54 14.95 -9.56 -0.29
C SER A 54 14.41 -10.90 0.25
N GLY A 55 14.11 -11.82 -0.67
CA GLY A 55 13.89 -13.22 -0.29
C GLY A 55 15.15 -13.77 0.40
N ARG A 56 15.00 -14.88 1.14
CA ARG A 56 16.14 -15.55 1.76
C ARG A 56 17.07 -16.07 0.65
N HIS A 57 18.11 -15.31 0.35
CA HIS A 57 19.07 -15.63 -0.68
C HIS A 57 20.48 -15.39 -0.16
N TRP A 58 21.34 -16.40 -0.27
CA TRP A 58 22.67 -16.42 0.33
C TRP A 58 23.62 -15.32 -0.17
N LEU A 59 23.44 -14.85 -1.42
CA LEU A 59 24.18 -13.70 -1.96
C LEU A 59 23.51 -12.35 -1.68
N ALA A 60 22.25 -12.33 -1.23
CA ALA A 60 21.52 -11.09 -1.06
C ALA A 60 21.60 -10.60 0.38
N GLN A 61 21.87 -9.31 0.56
CA GLN A 61 21.75 -8.69 1.86
C GLN A 61 20.27 -8.66 2.27
N SER A 62 19.95 -9.06 3.50
CA SER A 62 18.62 -8.86 4.06
C SER A 62 18.33 -7.35 4.15
N LYS A 63 17.24 -6.92 3.50
CA LYS A 63 16.72 -5.55 3.54
C LYS A 63 15.28 -5.60 4.03
N LYS A 64 14.98 -4.89 5.11
CA LYS A 64 13.58 -4.66 5.57
C LYS A 64 12.87 -3.70 4.63
N ALA A 65 11.59 -3.96 4.41
CA ALA A 65 10.71 -3.05 3.68
C ALA A 65 10.65 -1.70 4.37
N ASP A 66 10.79 -0.64 3.59
CA ASP A 66 10.62 0.74 4.01
C ASP A 66 9.54 1.44 3.16
N VAL A 67 9.34 2.74 3.43
CA VAL A 67 8.33 3.56 2.75
C VAL A 67 8.65 3.80 1.26
N PHE A 68 9.93 3.80 0.88
CA PHE A 68 10.34 4.04 -0.50
C PHE A 68 10.08 2.82 -1.37
N ASP A 69 10.14 1.62 -0.81
CA ASP A 69 9.84 0.41 -1.54
C ASP A 69 8.37 0.34 -1.99
N ILE A 70 7.42 0.68 -1.11
CA ILE A 70 6.00 0.71 -1.49
C ILE A 70 5.69 1.89 -2.44
N LYS A 71 6.41 3.02 -2.30
CA LYS A 71 6.30 4.13 -3.26
C LYS A 71 6.77 3.73 -4.66
N ALA A 72 7.87 2.99 -4.74
CA ALA A 72 8.39 2.48 -6.01
C ALA A 72 7.36 1.57 -6.70
N ASP A 73 6.69 0.68 -5.96
CA ASP A 73 5.60 -0.14 -6.52
C ASP A 73 4.43 0.71 -7.03
N CYS A 74 4.00 1.71 -6.26
CA CYS A 74 2.92 2.62 -6.67
C CYS A 74 3.29 3.38 -7.94
N PHE A 75 4.53 3.88 -8.04
CA PHE A 75 5.00 4.62 -9.21
C PHE A 75 5.13 3.72 -10.44
N ALA A 76 5.69 2.52 -10.28
CA ALA A 76 5.76 1.54 -11.37
C ALA A 76 4.37 1.17 -11.90
N LEU A 77 3.37 1.05 -11.01
CA LEU A 77 1.99 0.79 -11.40
C LEU A 77 1.37 1.97 -12.13
N LEU A 78 1.56 3.20 -11.65
CA LEU A 78 1.06 4.41 -12.31
C LEU A 78 1.69 4.59 -13.69
N GLU A 79 3.00 4.41 -13.81
CA GLU A 79 3.73 4.49 -15.07
C GLU A 79 3.23 3.42 -16.07
N TYR A 80 2.99 2.19 -15.60
CA TYR A 80 2.41 1.12 -16.41
C TYR A 80 1.04 1.49 -17.01
N PHE A 81 0.22 2.24 -16.27
CA PHE A 81 -1.05 2.76 -16.77
C PHE A 81 -0.94 4.08 -17.56
N GLY A 82 0.27 4.55 -17.84
CA GLY A 82 0.53 5.74 -18.66
C GLY A 82 0.43 7.07 -17.92
N PHE A 83 0.45 7.06 -16.57
CA PHE A 83 0.54 8.29 -15.80
C PHE A 83 1.96 8.85 -15.84
N SER A 84 2.11 10.10 -16.26
CA SER A 84 3.40 10.81 -16.19
C SER A 84 3.62 11.35 -14.79
N MET A 85 4.66 10.83 -14.12
CA MET A 85 5.08 11.28 -12.79
C MET A 85 5.63 12.71 -12.79
N GLU A 86 5.99 13.28 -13.94
CA GLU A 86 6.48 14.66 -14.06
C GLU A 86 5.44 15.71 -13.65
N ARG A 87 4.15 15.35 -13.72
CA ARG A 87 3.02 16.23 -13.38
C ARG A 87 2.46 15.95 -11.99
N ALA A 88 2.98 14.96 -11.29
CA ALA A 88 2.42 14.50 -10.05
C ALA A 88 2.94 15.35 -8.88
N SER A 89 2.04 15.82 -8.02
CA SER A 89 2.39 16.62 -6.85
C SER A 89 2.27 15.79 -5.57
N LEU A 90 3.22 15.96 -4.64
CA LEU A 90 3.20 15.29 -3.34
C LEU A 90 2.80 16.30 -2.26
N SER A 91 1.86 15.91 -1.40
CA SER A 91 1.42 16.66 -0.23
C SER A 91 1.58 15.84 1.04
N THR A 92 1.86 16.50 2.16
CA THR A 92 1.92 15.89 3.49
C THR A 92 0.57 15.98 4.25
N ASP A 93 -0.48 16.46 3.59
CA ASP A 93 -1.86 16.47 4.10
C ASP A 93 -2.43 15.05 4.16
N THR A 94 -2.35 14.44 5.35
CA THR A 94 -2.53 12.99 5.54
C THR A 94 -3.30 12.69 6.82
N PRO A 95 -4.07 11.58 6.87
CA PRO A 95 -4.83 11.21 8.07
C PRO A 95 -3.94 10.98 9.31
N ILE A 96 -4.43 11.38 10.48
CA ILE A 96 -3.70 11.33 11.77
C ILE A 96 -3.24 9.94 12.23
N TRP A 97 -3.82 8.88 11.67
CA TRP A 97 -3.50 7.50 12.04
C TRP A 97 -2.29 6.92 11.30
N TYR A 98 -1.72 7.67 10.36
CA TYR A 98 -0.44 7.34 9.75
C TYR A 98 0.75 7.90 10.55
N HIS A 99 1.92 7.31 10.35
CA HIS A 99 3.15 7.82 10.97
C HIS A 99 3.51 9.20 10.37
N PRO A 100 3.71 10.24 11.21
CA PRO A 100 4.13 11.56 10.74
C PRO A 100 5.45 11.49 9.96
N GLY A 101 5.51 12.09 8.77
CA GLY A 101 6.74 12.13 7.96
C GLY A 101 7.10 10.82 7.23
N ARG A 102 6.22 9.81 7.24
CA ARG A 102 6.37 8.58 6.42
C ARG A 102 5.21 8.40 5.45
N LEU A 103 4.58 9.50 5.05
CA LEU A 103 3.49 9.49 4.10
C LEU A 103 3.52 10.70 3.20
N ASP A 104 3.20 10.45 1.93
CA ASP A 104 2.85 11.48 0.98
C ASP A 104 1.51 11.12 0.32
N LYS A 105 0.67 12.12 0.11
CA LYS A 105 -0.53 12.05 -0.72
C LYS A 105 -0.15 12.53 -2.11
N LEU A 106 -0.34 11.68 -3.10
CA LEU A 106 -0.22 12.07 -4.51
C LEU A 106 -1.49 12.81 -4.95
N SER A 107 -1.35 13.95 -5.60
CA SER A 107 -2.43 14.75 -6.19
C SER A 107 -2.08 15.17 -7.61
#